data_AF-A0A4V2BAI0-F1
#
_entry.id   AF-A0A4V2BAI0-F1
#
_cell.length_a   1.000
_cell.length_b   1.000
_cell.length_c   1.000
_cell.angle_alpha   90.00
_cell.angle_beta   90.00
_cell.angle_gamma   90.00
#
_symmetry.space_group_name_H-M   'P 1'
#
loop_
_entity.id
_entity.type
_entity.pdbx_description
1 polymer ?
#
loop_
_entity_poly.entity_id
_entity_poly.type
_entity_poly.pdbx_seq_one_letter_code
_entity_poly.pdbx_strand_id
1 'polypeptide(L)'
;MLRWTWPSRYKLLSAGALFLSLAEGSAAWAALPGFQEFRASYRTSEGRLLDRRGELLQERRLNLAGRTLNWVALNEVSPSLKSAVLLVEDHRFFEHGGVDYIASLGAAWSNLVSGKHRGASTLTMQLAGYLEPELRRKRRGWWDKVRQANLAWEIEKGWSKEEIFEAYLNLVSFRGEYQGVGASARALFDKDPHGLDLRESFLLASLLKSPGMSAAKAGDRLCAFQAAEPQLGSC
;
A
#
# COMPACT_ATOMS: atom_id res chain seq x y z
N MET A 1 50.42 -25.14 17.34
CA MET A 1 48.96 -24.94 17.15
C MET A 1 48.55 -23.66 17.87
N LEU A 2 48.46 -22.54 17.15
CA LEU A 2 47.96 -21.26 17.67
C LEU A 2 46.81 -20.82 16.76
N ARG A 3 45.59 -20.95 17.28
CA ARG A 3 44.36 -20.52 16.59
C ARG A 3 44.22 -19.01 16.74
N TRP A 4 44.50 -18.30 15.67
CA TRP A 4 44.27 -16.87 15.52
C TRP A 4 42.76 -16.65 15.30
N THR A 5 42.10 -15.96 16.22
CA THR A 5 40.70 -15.56 16.07
C THR A 5 40.65 -14.05 15.81
N TRP A 6 40.01 -13.67 14.71
CA TRP A 6 39.77 -12.27 14.34
C TRP A 6 38.62 -11.69 15.17
N PRO A 7 38.82 -10.56 15.88
CA PRO A 7 37.71 -9.79 16.43
C PRO A 7 37.06 -8.96 15.32
N SER A 8 35.77 -9.20 15.07
CA SER A 8 34.91 -8.43 14.17
C SER A 8 34.76 -6.98 14.64
N ARG A 9 35.59 -6.05 14.15
CA ARG A 9 35.53 -4.63 14.57
C ARG A 9 35.81 -3.63 13.46
N TYR A 10 35.32 -3.85 12.24
CA TYR A 10 35.20 -2.77 11.25
C TYR A 10 33.95 -2.96 10.41
N LYS A 11 32.85 -2.31 10.82
CA LYS A 11 31.83 -1.80 9.90
C LYS A 11 31.64 -0.31 10.22
N LEU A 12 32.72 0.45 10.05
CA LEU A 12 32.68 1.91 10.02
C LEU A 12 32.34 2.35 8.59
N LEU A 13 31.28 3.16 8.52
CA LEU A 13 31.10 4.30 7.61
C LEU A 13 31.18 4.05 6.10
N SER A 14 30.01 4.06 5.48
CA SER A 14 29.78 4.78 4.22
C SER A 14 28.44 5.50 4.30
N ALA A 15 28.39 6.55 5.13
CA ALA A 15 27.49 7.67 4.90
C ALA A 15 28.12 8.51 3.78
N GLY A 16 28.01 8.03 2.55
CA GLY A 16 28.42 8.74 1.34
C GLY A 16 27.21 8.81 0.43
N ALA A 17 26.81 10.02 0.06
CA ALA A 17 25.79 10.26 -0.94
C ALA A 17 26.13 9.47 -2.21
N LEU A 18 25.35 8.43 -2.50
CA LEU A 18 25.44 7.70 -3.76
C LEU A 18 24.32 8.19 -4.68
N PHE A 19 24.54 9.37 -5.26
CA PHE A 19 23.98 9.68 -6.57
C PHE A 19 24.75 8.81 -7.57
N LEU A 20 24.20 7.65 -7.91
CA LEU A 20 24.55 6.95 -9.14
C LEU A 20 23.27 6.45 -9.79
N SER A 21 22.85 7.25 -10.76
CA SER A 21 22.07 6.80 -11.92
C SER A 21 22.77 5.56 -12.50
N LEU A 22 22.16 4.40 -12.34
CA LEU A 22 22.40 3.25 -13.20
C LEU A 22 21.06 2.80 -13.76
N ALA A 23 20.73 3.43 -14.88
CA ALA A 23 19.70 3.03 -15.81
C ALA A 23 20.12 1.72 -16.50
N GLU A 24 20.08 0.60 -15.79
CA GLU A 24 20.16 -0.73 -16.41
C GLU A 24 19.18 -1.66 -15.69
N GLY A 25 18.02 -1.88 -16.32
CA GLY A 25 16.98 -2.73 -15.76
C GLY A 25 15.71 -2.76 -16.60
N SER A 26 15.79 -3.50 -17.72
CA SER A 26 14.72 -3.98 -18.61
C SER A 26 13.94 -2.93 -19.42
N ALA A 27 13.79 -3.21 -20.72
CA ALA A 27 12.96 -2.52 -21.70
C ALA A 27 11.44 -2.59 -21.42
N ALA A 28 11.05 -2.60 -20.14
CA ALA A 28 9.68 -2.68 -19.64
C ALA A 28 9.19 -1.37 -18.98
N TRP A 29 10.02 -0.32 -18.95
CA TRP A 29 9.58 1.06 -18.66
C TRP A 29 8.81 1.65 -19.86
N ALA A 30 7.92 0.87 -20.47
CA ALA A 30 6.86 1.46 -21.26
C ALA A 30 6.23 2.55 -20.38
N ALA A 31 6.10 3.77 -20.89
CA ALA A 31 5.53 4.88 -20.14
C ALA A 31 4.28 4.37 -19.41
N LEU A 32 4.28 4.43 -18.09
CA LEU A 32 3.14 3.99 -17.30
C LEU A 32 1.89 4.63 -17.91
N PRO A 33 0.83 3.85 -18.17
CA PRO A 33 -0.38 4.42 -18.74
C PRO A 33 -0.85 5.58 -17.86
N GLY A 34 -1.44 6.60 -18.48
CA GLY A 34 -2.08 7.67 -17.71
C GLY A 34 -3.14 7.08 -16.78
N PHE A 35 -3.42 7.74 -15.66
CA PHE A 35 -4.35 7.24 -14.65
C PHE A 35 -5.71 6.83 -15.25
N GLN A 36 -6.26 7.63 -16.18
CA GLN A 36 -7.53 7.34 -16.84
C GLN A 36 -7.47 6.09 -17.71
N GLU A 37 -6.37 5.89 -18.43
CA GLU A 37 -6.16 4.68 -19.25
C GLU A 37 -6.04 3.45 -18.35
N PHE A 38 -5.26 3.55 -17.26
CA PHE A 38 -5.15 2.49 -16.27
C PHE A 38 -6.52 2.15 -15.68
N ARG A 39 -7.28 3.14 -15.21
CA ARG A 39 -8.64 2.96 -14.69
C ARG A 39 -9.57 2.30 -15.71
N ALA A 40 -9.51 2.69 -16.98
CA ALA A 40 -10.33 2.09 -18.05
C ALA A 40 -9.95 0.62 -18.33
N SER A 41 -8.69 0.24 -18.10
CA SER A 41 -8.21 -1.14 -18.24
C SER A 41 -8.53 -2.04 -17.04
N TYR A 42 -8.91 -1.47 -15.89
CA TYR A 42 -9.26 -2.22 -14.69
C TYR A 42 -10.40 -3.22 -14.95
N ARG A 43 -10.29 -4.43 -14.37
CA ARG A 43 -11.29 -5.50 -14.50
C ARG A 43 -11.65 -6.05 -13.14
N THR A 44 -12.96 -6.23 -12.92
CA THR A 44 -13.49 -6.91 -11.74
C THR A 44 -13.21 -8.41 -11.82
N SER A 45 -13.14 -9.04 -10.65
CA SER A 45 -13.05 -10.50 -10.55
C SER A 45 -14.39 -11.20 -10.79
N GLU A 46 -15.47 -10.42 -10.80
CA GLU A 46 -16.85 -10.87 -10.95
C GLU A 46 -17.37 -10.52 -12.35
N GLY A 47 -17.92 -11.52 -13.03
CA GLY A 47 -18.66 -11.39 -14.27
C GLY A 47 -20.15 -11.33 -13.97
N ARG A 48 -20.84 -10.39 -14.61
CA ARG A 48 -22.28 -10.17 -14.47
C ARG A 48 -22.97 -10.61 -15.77
N LEU A 49 -23.87 -11.59 -15.65
CA LEU A 49 -24.78 -12.00 -16.71
C LEU A 49 -26.03 -11.12 -16.62
N LEU A 50 -26.27 -10.33 -17.65
CA LEU A 50 -27.43 -9.48 -17.76
C LEU A 50 -28.46 -10.10 -18.71
N ASP A 51 -29.74 -9.81 -18.50
CA ASP A 51 -30.80 -10.17 -19.43
C ASP A 51 -30.83 -9.21 -20.64
N ARG A 52 -31.76 -9.45 -21.58
CA ARG A 52 -31.93 -8.60 -22.78
C ARG A 52 -32.34 -7.15 -22.47
N ARG A 53 -32.77 -6.84 -21.25
CA ARG A 53 -33.18 -5.52 -20.77
C ARG A 53 -32.07 -4.87 -19.92
N GLY A 54 -30.95 -5.56 -19.69
CA GLY A 54 -29.84 -5.09 -18.86
C GLY A 54 -29.99 -5.42 -17.37
N GLU A 55 -30.99 -6.20 -16.96
CA GLU A 55 -31.18 -6.60 -15.57
C GLU A 55 -30.21 -7.72 -15.18
N LEU A 56 -29.64 -7.64 -13.97
CA LEU A 56 -28.70 -8.63 -13.47
C LEU A 56 -29.39 -9.97 -13.21
N LEU A 57 -29.04 -11.00 -13.98
CA LEU A 57 -29.51 -12.38 -13.79
C LEU A 57 -28.60 -13.15 -12.84
N GLN A 58 -27.29 -13.00 -13.00
CA GLN A 58 -26.33 -13.77 -12.22
C GLN A 58 -24.99 -13.04 -12.11
N GLU A 59 -24.37 -13.14 -10.95
CA GLU A 59 -22.98 -12.75 -10.73
C GLU A 59 -22.14 -13.98 -10.42
N ARG A 60 -21.02 -14.12 -11.12
CA ARG A 60 -20.09 -15.25 -10.97
C ARG A 60 -18.66 -14.76 -10.92
N ARG A 61 -17.89 -15.36 -10.04
CA ARG A 61 -16.46 -15.11 -9.96
C ARG A 61 -15.75 -15.76 -11.14
N LEU A 62 -15.08 -14.94 -11.95
CA LEU A 62 -14.32 -15.37 -13.12
C LEU A 62 -12.82 -15.52 -12.80
N ASN A 63 -12.32 -14.73 -11.84
CA ASN A 63 -10.92 -14.79 -11.41
C ASN A 63 -10.82 -15.22 -9.93
N LEU A 64 -10.12 -16.33 -9.68
CA LEU A 64 -9.91 -16.90 -8.35
C LEU A 64 -8.65 -16.40 -7.64
N ALA A 65 -7.77 -15.66 -8.32
CA ALA A 65 -6.52 -15.14 -7.74
C ALA A 65 -6.75 -14.00 -6.73
N GLY A 66 -7.89 -13.34 -6.80
CA GLY A 66 -8.31 -12.26 -5.91
C GLY A 66 -9.78 -11.93 -6.11
N ARG A 67 -10.35 -11.19 -5.17
CA ARG A 67 -11.71 -10.65 -5.28
C ARG A 67 -11.65 -9.14 -5.36
N THR A 68 -11.92 -8.62 -6.56
CA THR A 68 -12.04 -7.20 -6.90
C THR A 68 -13.48 -6.90 -7.31
N LEU A 69 -14.02 -5.79 -6.81
CA LEU A 69 -15.30 -5.22 -7.22
C LEU A 69 -15.06 -4.01 -8.14
N ASN A 70 -16.11 -3.26 -8.48
CA ASN A 70 -16.01 -2.06 -9.32
C ASN A 70 -15.00 -1.05 -8.74
N TRP A 71 -14.36 -0.30 -9.64
CA TRP A 71 -13.50 0.82 -9.28
C TRP A 71 -14.30 1.89 -8.52
N VAL A 72 -13.77 2.35 -7.41
CA VAL A 72 -14.39 3.34 -6.52
C VAL A 72 -13.64 4.66 -6.67
N ALA A 73 -14.33 5.73 -7.03
CA ALA A 73 -13.70 7.05 -7.12
C ALA A 73 -13.34 7.58 -5.72
N LEU A 74 -12.29 8.40 -5.60
CA LEU A 74 -11.79 8.86 -4.30
C LEU A 74 -12.81 9.71 -3.51
N ASN A 75 -13.73 10.36 -4.22
CA ASN A 75 -14.85 11.09 -3.63
C ASN A 75 -15.97 10.18 -3.09
N GLU A 76 -16.02 8.92 -3.51
CA GLU A 76 -16.93 7.88 -3.00
C GLU A 76 -16.30 7.08 -1.85
N VAL A 77 -15.08 7.41 -1.44
CA VAL A 77 -14.42 6.81 -0.29
C VAL A 77 -14.68 7.66 0.96
N SER A 78 -15.06 7.00 2.06
CA SER A 78 -15.26 7.62 3.37
C SER A 78 -14.07 8.55 3.71
N PRO A 79 -14.33 9.81 4.13
CA PRO A 79 -13.29 10.70 4.64
C PRO A 79 -12.50 10.08 5.79
N SER A 80 -13.18 9.34 6.68
CA SER A 80 -12.54 8.64 7.79
C SER A 80 -11.55 7.58 7.31
N LEU A 81 -11.87 6.86 6.23
CA LEU A 81 -10.95 5.87 5.67
C LEU A 81 -9.74 6.55 5.03
N LYS A 82 -9.95 7.64 4.29
CA LYS A 82 -8.85 8.41 3.70
C LYS A 82 -7.87 8.87 4.79
N SER A 83 -8.38 9.50 5.84
CA SER A 83 -7.55 9.95 6.97
C SER A 83 -6.87 8.80 7.69
N ALA A 84 -7.57 7.69 7.94
CA ALA A 84 -7.01 6.52 8.60
C ALA A 84 -5.85 5.91 7.81
N VAL A 85 -6.01 5.70 6.49
CA VAL A 85 -4.96 5.12 5.65
C VAL A 85 -3.74 6.03 5.60
N LEU A 86 -3.93 7.34 5.43
CA LEU A 86 -2.82 8.29 5.48
C LEU A 86 -2.11 8.23 6.82
N LEU A 87 -2.83 8.28 7.95
CA LEU A 87 -2.20 8.23 9.27
C LEU A 87 -1.43 6.92 9.54
N VAL A 88 -1.98 5.79 9.11
CA VAL A 88 -1.39 4.46 9.37
C VAL A 88 -0.21 4.14 8.45
N GLU A 89 -0.32 4.46 7.15
CA GLU A 89 0.66 4.06 6.14
C GLU A 89 1.63 5.19 5.78
N ASP A 90 1.14 6.44 5.63
CA ASP A 90 1.93 7.53 5.06
C ASP A 90 1.38 8.93 5.39
N HIS A 91 1.59 9.38 6.62
CA HIS A 91 1.00 10.64 7.13
C HIS A 91 1.45 11.91 6.38
N ARG A 92 2.55 11.83 5.62
CA ARG A 92 3.14 12.93 4.85
C ARG A 92 2.99 12.71 3.35
N PHE A 93 2.06 11.84 2.94
CA PHE A 93 1.85 11.45 1.55
C PHE A 93 1.79 12.64 0.59
N PHE A 94 1.08 13.71 0.96
CA PHE A 94 0.95 14.92 0.13
C PHE A 94 2.18 15.83 0.14
N GLU A 95 3.17 15.58 0.99
CA GLU A 95 4.35 16.43 1.16
C GLU A 95 5.60 15.93 0.41
N HIS A 96 5.59 14.71 -0.14
CA HIS A 96 6.74 14.11 -0.81
C HIS A 96 6.42 13.65 -2.24
N GLY A 97 7.41 13.57 -3.13
CA GLY A 97 7.24 13.08 -4.51
C GLY A 97 7.51 11.59 -4.68
N GLY A 98 6.77 10.75 -3.95
CA GLY A 98 6.89 9.28 -4.03
C GLY A 98 7.80 8.62 -3.01
N VAL A 99 8.86 9.27 -2.53
CA VAL A 99 9.72 8.75 -1.44
C VAL A 99 9.81 9.78 -0.32
N ASP A 100 9.47 9.38 0.91
CA ASP A 100 9.70 10.22 2.08
C ASP A 100 11.12 9.98 2.62
N TYR A 101 12.05 10.84 2.22
CA TYR A 101 13.43 10.80 2.70
C TYR A 101 13.56 11.08 4.20
N ILE A 102 12.70 11.93 4.77
CA ILE A 102 12.74 12.27 6.20
C ILE A 102 12.29 11.06 7.01
N ALA A 103 11.17 10.43 6.64
CA ALA A 103 10.71 9.21 7.29
C ALA A 103 11.70 8.05 7.09
N SER A 104 12.35 7.96 5.92
CA SER A 104 13.38 6.95 5.65
C SER A 104 14.60 7.08 6.54
N LEU A 105 15.12 8.31 6.71
CA LEU A 105 16.23 8.58 7.62
C LEU A 105 15.85 8.33 9.07
N GLY A 106 14.66 8.78 9.49
CA GLY A 106 14.14 8.52 10.84
C GLY A 106 13.96 7.03 11.14
N ALA A 107 13.46 6.26 10.17
CA ALA A 107 13.34 4.81 10.29
C ALA A 107 14.70 4.12 10.35
N ALA A 108 15.67 4.53 9.53
CA ALA A 108 17.03 4.01 9.56
C ALA A 108 17.70 4.25 10.93
N TRP A 109 17.57 5.47 11.47
CA TRP A 109 18.07 5.83 12.79
C TRP A 109 17.40 5.01 13.90
N SER A 110 16.07 4.91 13.90
CA SER A 110 15.32 4.12 14.89
C SER A 110 15.69 2.63 14.84
N ASN A 111 15.89 2.07 13.65
CA ASN A 111 16.33 0.68 13.48
C ASN A 111 17.73 0.45 14.08
N LEU A 112 18.62 1.43 13.96
CA LEU A 112 19.98 1.36 14.50
C LEU A 112 20.01 1.50 16.03
N VAL A 113 19.22 2.40 16.59
CA VAL A 113 19.23 2.74 18.02
C VAL A 113 18.35 1.79 18.85
N SER A 114 17.14 1.48 18.38
CA SER A 114 16.12 0.78 19.17
C SER A 114 15.97 -0.70 18.82
N GLY A 115 16.59 -1.16 17.73
CA GLY A 115 16.43 -2.53 17.19
C GLY A 115 15.01 -2.89 16.73
N LYS A 116 14.03 -1.99 16.89
CA LYS A 116 12.65 -2.15 16.45
C LYS A 116 12.55 -1.79 14.98
N HIS A 117 12.18 -2.74 14.14
CA HIS A 117 12.07 -2.50 12.70
C HIS A 117 10.87 -1.58 12.37
N ARG A 118 11.16 -0.34 11.95
CA ARG A 118 10.21 0.59 11.34
C ARG A 118 10.37 0.55 9.82
N GLY A 119 9.23 0.44 9.11
CA GLY A 119 9.18 0.54 7.65
C GLY A 119 9.26 2.01 7.20
N ALA A 120 9.75 2.22 5.97
CA ALA A 120 9.92 3.54 5.36
C ALA A 120 9.29 3.62 3.94
N SER A 121 8.50 2.61 3.56
CA SER A 121 7.85 2.59 2.24
C SER A 121 6.61 3.47 2.27
N THR A 122 6.52 4.38 1.29
CA THR A 122 5.38 5.29 1.06
C THR A 122 4.23 4.56 0.35
N LEU A 123 3.06 5.20 0.29
CA LEU A 123 1.92 4.70 -0.49
C LEU A 123 2.29 4.50 -1.97
N THR A 124 3.00 5.45 -2.57
CA THR A 124 3.41 5.38 -3.98
C THR A 124 4.39 4.22 -4.24
N MET A 125 5.35 3.97 -3.33
CA MET A 125 6.24 2.81 -3.43
C MET A 125 5.49 1.49 -3.29
N GLN A 126 4.46 1.44 -2.45
CA GLN A 126 3.60 0.26 -2.35
C GLN A 126 2.77 0.08 -3.62
N LEU A 127 2.19 1.15 -4.16
CA LEU A 127 1.43 1.15 -5.42
C LEU A 127 2.28 0.65 -6.59
N ALA A 128 3.55 1.05 -6.66
CA ALA A 128 4.50 0.55 -7.66
C ALA A 128 4.55 -0.99 -7.70
N GLY A 129 4.48 -1.67 -6.55
CA GLY A 129 4.41 -3.13 -6.50
C GLY A 129 3.10 -3.72 -7.02
N TYR A 130 1.98 -2.98 -6.93
CA TYR A 130 0.70 -3.41 -7.49
C TYR A 130 0.62 -3.19 -9.01
N LEU A 131 1.26 -2.15 -9.53
CA LEU A 131 1.33 -1.88 -10.96
C LEU A 131 2.33 -2.82 -11.66
N GLU A 132 3.39 -3.24 -10.97
CA GLU A 132 4.40 -4.15 -11.49
C GLU A 132 4.50 -5.41 -10.60
N PRO A 133 3.75 -6.49 -10.91
CA PRO A 133 3.70 -7.69 -10.07
C PRO A 133 5.06 -8.36 -9.84
N GLU A 134 6.04 -8.17 -10.72
CA GLU A 134 7.41 -8.64 -10.52
C GLU A 134 8.06 -8.03 -9.26
N LEU A 135 7.75 -6.77 -8.97
CA LEU A 135 8.23 -6.04 -7.78
C LEU A 135 7.51 -6.44 -6.49
N ARG A 136 6.42 -7.20 -6.58
CA ARG A 136 5.66 -7.71 -5.42
C ARG A 136 6.25 -8.99 -4.82
N ARG A 137 7.18 -9.68 -5.51
CA ARG A 137 7.68 -10.98 -5.05
C ARG A 137 8.44 -10.89 -3.72
N LYS A 138 8.26 -11.91 -2.87
CA LYS A 138 8.70 -12.00 -1.47
C LYS A 138 10.22 -11.96 -1.23
N ARG A 139 11.06 -12.01 -2.27
CA ARG A 139 12.53 -12.02 -2.09
C ARG A 139 13.04 -10.58 -2.00
N ARG A 140 12.64 -9.89 -0.93
CA ARG A 140 12.89 -8.48 -0.58
C ARG A 140 14.39 -8.14 -0.61
N GLY A 141 14.95 -8.05 -1.80
CA GLY A 141 16.27 -7.47 -2.00
C GLY A 141 16.18 -5.98 -1.72
N TRP A 142 17.27 -5.39 -1.23
CA TRP A 142 17.38 -3.94 -1.22
C TRP A 142 17.16 -3.34 -2.62
N TRP A 143 17.54 -4.08 -3.67
CA TRP A 143 17.31 -3.72 -5.07
C TRP A 143 15.84 -3.57 -5.47
N ASP A 144 14.93 -4.42 -4.98
CA ASP A 144 13.50 -4.30 -5.31
C ASP A 144 12.91 -3.01 -4.72
N LYS A 145 13.39 -2.58 -3.54
CA LYS A 145 13.01 -1.30 -2.94
C LYS A 145 13.51 -0.10 -3.76
N VAL A 146 14.71 -0.20 -4.32
CA VAL A 146 15.23 0.83 -5.24
C VAL A 146 14.39 0.89 -6.51
N ARG A 147 14.02 -0.27 -7.08
CA ARG A 147 13.11 -0.33 -8.24
C ARG A 147 11.73 0.25 -7.92
N GLN A 148 11.16 -0.07 -6.76
CA GLN A 148 9.90 0.52 -6.28
C GLN A 148 10.01 2.04 -6.09
N ALA A 149 11.13 2.55 -5.56
CA ALA A 149 11.37 3.98 -5.42
C ALA A 149 11.46 4.69 -6.78
N ASN A 150 12.18 4.11 -7.73
CA ASN A 150 12.27 4.65 -9.09
C ASN A 150 10.90 4.64 -9.79
N LEU A 151 10.15 3.55 -9.67
CA LEU A 151 8.81 3.46 -10.26
C LEU A 151 7.83 4.43 -9.56
N ALA A 152 7.95 4.61 -8.24
CA ALA A 152 7.17 5.61 -7.51
C ALA A 152 7.42 7.02 -8.05
N TRP A 153 8.67 7.35 -8.38
CA TRP A 153 8.98 8.65 -8.98
C TRP A 153 8.35 8.83 -10.37
N GLU A 154 8.34 7.78 -11.19
CA GLU A 154 7.66 7.82 -12.50
C GLU A 154 6.13 7.94 -12.36
N ILE A 155 5.52 7.25 -11.40
CA ILE A 155 4.10 7.41 -11.08
C ILE A 155 3.79 8.87 -10.70
N GLU A 156 4.60 9.48 -9.84
CA GLU A 156 4.38 10.85 -9.34
C GLU A 156 4.60 11.94 -10.40
N LYS A 157 5.29 11.63 -11.50
CA LYS A 157 5.38 12.52 -12.66
C LYS A 157 4.12 12.49 -13.51
N GLY A 158 3.45 11.34 -13.59
CA GLY A 158 2.33 11.12 -14.50
C GLY A 158 0.96 11.27 -13.85
N TRP A 159 0.83 10.97 -12.56
CA TRP A 159 -0.44 10.91 -11.83
C TRP A 159 -0.45 11.90 -10.68
N SER A 160 -1.61 12.52 -10.40
CA SER A 160 -1.80 13.39 -9.24
C SER A 160 -1.79 12.60 -7.92
N LYS A 161 -1.61 13.29 -6.79
CA LYS A 161 -1.69 12.66 -5.46
C LYS A 161 -3.02 11.97 -5.21
N GLU A 162 -4.11 12.59 -5.64
CA GLU A 162 -5.46 12.06 -5.55
C GLU A 162 -5.61 10.82 -6.42
N GLU A 163 -5.09 10.82 -7.65
CA GLU A 163 -5.12 9.67 -8.57
C GLU A 163 -4.32 8.49 -8.02
N ILE A 164 -3.12 8.76 -7.48
CA ILE A 164 -2.27 7.76 -6.81
C ILE A 164 -3.01 7.16 -5.62
N PHE A 165 -3.66 7.99 -4.81
CA PHE A 165 -4.38 7.51 -3.64
C PHE A 165 -5.63 6.70 -4.02
N GLU A 166 -6.37 7.15 -5.04
CA GLU A 166 -7.50 6.42 -5.61
C GLU A 166 -7.07 5.04 -6.12
N ALA A 167 -6.00 4.98 -6.91
CA ALA A 167 -5.48 3.73 -7.42
C ALA A 167 -4.99 2.81 -6.31
N TYR A 168 -4.26 3.35 -5.32
CA TYR A 168 -3.82 2.57 -4.16
C TYR A 168 -5.00 1.92 -3.46
N LEU A 169 -6.05 2.68 -3.15
CA LEU A 169 -7.24 2.18 -2.45
C LEU A 169 -8.01 1.14 -3.26
N ASN A 170 -7.93 1.14 -4.60
CA ASN A 170 -8.59 0.16 -5.46
C ASN A 170 -7.77 -1.11 -5.74
N LEU A 171 -6.44 -1.06 -5.55
CA LEU A 171 -5.55 -2.17 -5.86
C LEU A 171 -5.06 -2.91 -4.61
N VAL A 172 -4.94 -2.21 -3.48
CA VAL A 172 -4.34 -2.78 -2.29
C VAL A 172 -5.18 -3.92 -1.72
N SER A 173 -4.52 -4.99 -1.26
CA SER A 173 -5.21 -6.07 -0.56
C SER A 173 -5.28 -5.77 0.93
N PHE A 174 -6.48 -5.52 1.43
CA PHE A 174 -6.69 -5.29 2.86
C PHE A 174 -6.69 -6.59 3.65
N ARG A 175 -7.33 -7.65 3.15
CA ARG A 175 -7.39 -8.94 3.83
C ARG A 175 -7.61 -10.11 2.88
N GLY A 176 -6.75 -11.13 3.00
CA GLY A 176 -6.90 -12.37 2.24
C GLY A 176 -6.96 -12.13 0.74
N GLU A 177 -8.09 -12.45 0.13
CA GLU A 177 -8.31 -12.28 -1.31
C GLU A 177 -8.94 -10.94 -1.68
N TYR A 178 -9.47 -10.17 -0.72
CA TYR A 178 -10.16 -8.91 -0.99
C TYR A 178 -9.15 -7.84 -1.40
N GLN A 179 -9.29 -7.38 -2.64
CA GLN A 179 -8.46 -6.37 -3.29
C GLN A 179 -9.31 -5.15 -3.60
N GLY A 180 -8.84 -4.00 -3.14
CA GLY A 180 -9.55 -2.74 -3.23
C GLY A 180 -10.55 -2.51 -2.09
N VAL A 181 -10.85 -1.23 -1.88
CA VAL A 181 -11.73 -0.75 -0.82
C VAL A 181 -13.17 -1.26 -1.01
N GLY A 182 -13.67 -1.33 -2.25
CA GLY A 182 -15.02 -1.83 -2.53
C GLY A 182 -15.22 -3.26 -2.03
N ALA A 183 -14.34 -4.17 -2.46
CA ALA A 183 -14.40 -5.57 -2.05
C ALA A 183 -14.25 -5.73 -0.53
N SER A 184 -13.38 -4.94 0.08
CA SER A 184 -13.07 -5.05 1.51
C SER A 184 -14.18 -4.48 2.39
N ALA A 185 -14.75 -3.32 2.03
CA ALA A 185 -15.88 -2.72 2.75
C ALA A 185 -17.09 -3.65 2.75
N ARG A 186 -17.41 -4.23 1.59
CA ARG A 186 -18.52 -5.19 1.48
C ARG A 186 -18.25 -6.46 2.27
N ALA A 187 -17.07 -7.04 2.14
CA ALA A 187 -16.78 -8.33 2.76
C ALA A 187 -16.60 -8.28 4.28
N LEU A 188 -16.09 -7.18 4.83
CA LEU A 188 -15.80 -7.07 6.27
C LEU A 188 -16.92 -6.38 7.05
N PHE A 189 -17.68 -5.48 6.42
CA PHE A 189 -18.64 -4.62 7.12
C PHE A 189 -20.03 -4.60 6.48
N ASP A 190 -20.23 -5.28 5.35
CA ASP A 190 -21.47 -5.23 4.55
C ASP A 190 -21.90 -3.79 4.19
N LYS A 191 -20.90 -2.93 3.90
CA LYS A 191 -21.08 -1.51 3.59
C LYS A 191 -20.47 -1.16 2.25
N ASP A 192 -20.96 -0.07 1.67
CA ASP A 192 -20.26 0.62 0.60
C ASP A 192 -19.12 1.49 1.15
N PRO A 193 -18.06 1.76 0.37
CA PRO A 193 -16.87 2.49 0.83
C PRO A 193 -17.13 3.86 1.47
N HIS A 194 -18.17 4.57 1.03
CA HIS A 194 -18.55 5.88 1.59
C HIS A 194 -19.20 5.76 2.98
N GLY A 195 -19.77 4.59 3.31
CA GLY A 195 -20.50 4.34 4.55
C GLY A 195 -19.62 3.85 5.71
N LEU A 196 -18.32 3.65 5.48
CA LEU A 196 -17.39 3.23 6.53
C LEU A 196 -17.23 4.32 7.58
N ASP A 197 -17.50 3.96 8.84
CA ASP A 197 -17.29 4.87 9.96
C ASP A 197 -15.82 4.94 10.38
N LEU A 198 -15.52 5.75 11.39
CA LEU A 198 -14.16 5.96 11.88
C LEU A 198 -13.50 4.67 12.40
N ARG A 199 -14.21 3.86 13.19
CA ARG A 199 -13.63 2.65 13.78
C ARG A 199 -13.37 1.60 12.69
N GLU A 200 -14.33 1.41 11.81
CA GLU A 200 -14.22 0.49 10.66
C GLU A 200 -13.07 0.91 9.74
N SER A 201 -12.93 2.21 9.50
CA SER A 201 -11.86 2.81 8.70
C SER A 201 -10.47 2.50 9.27
N PHE A 202 -10.26 2.70 10.57
CA PHE A 202 -8.98 2.40 11.21
C PHE A 202 -8.71 0.90 11.35
N LEU A 203 -9.74 0.10 11.58
CA LEU A 203 -9.61 -1.36 11.52
C LEU A 203 -9.14 -1.81 10.15
N LEU A 204 -9.79 -1.30 9.09
CA LEU A 204 -9.45 -1.62 7.71
C LEU A 204 -8.03 -1.16 7.35
N ALA A 205 -7.65 0.09 7.68
CA ALA A 205 -6.31 0.61 7.48
C ALA A 205 -5.24 -0.20 8.23
N SER A 206 -5.52 -0.66 9.45
CA SER A 206 -4.59 -1.48 10.24
C SER A 206 -4.26 -2.82 9.60
N LEU A 207 -5.12 -3.35 8.74
CA LEU A 207 -4.91 -4.61 8.03
C LEU A 207 -3.92 -4.47 6.87
N LEU A 208 -3.70 -3.26 6.32
CA LEU A 208 -2.77 -3.03 5.20
C LEU A 208 -1.35 -3.49 5.51
N LYS A 209 -0.86 -3.14 6.71
CA LYS A 209 0.47 -3.56 7.19
C LYS A 209 0.60 -5.08 7.36
N SER A 210 -0.50 -5.78 7.65
CA SER A 210 -0.49 -7.22 7.89
C SER A 210 -1.86 -7.84 7.56
N PRO A 211 -2.10 -8.19 6.27
CA PRO A 211 -3.42 -8.66 5.83
C PRO A 211 -3.91 -9.95 6.51
N GLY A 212 -2.99 -10.74 7.06
CA GLY A 212 -3.27 -11.97 7.81
C GLY A 212 -3.43 -11.77 9.33
N MET A 213 -3.53 -10.52 9.81
CA MET A 213 -3.66 -10.21 11.24
C MET A 213 -4.97 -10.77 11.83
N SER A 214 -4.91 -11.24 13.08
CA SER A 214 -6.11 -11.63 13.84
C SER A 214 -6.94 -10.41 14.22
N ALA A 215 -8.25 -10.59 14.45
CA ALA A 215 -9.13 -9.51 14.90
C ALA A 215 -8.65 -8.86 16.21
N ALA A 216 -8.22 -9.68 17.18
CA ALA A 216 -7.67 -9.18 18.45
C ALA A 216 -6.48 -8.23 18.23
N LYS A 217 -5.51 -8.64 17.39
CA LYS A 217 -4.34 -7.82 17.10
C LYS A 217 -4.67 -6.57 16.29
N ALA A 218 -5.71 -6.59 15.46
CA ALA A 218 -6.23 -5.39 14.79
C ALA A 218 -6.85 -4.43 15.81
N GLY A 219 -7.58 -4.94 16.80
CA GLY A 219 -8.08 -4.17 17.95
C GLY A 219 -6.95 -3.52 18.75
N ASP A 220 -5.91 -4.26 19.13
CA ASP A 220 -4.76 -3.69 19.85
C ASP A 220 -4.10 -2.54 19.08
N ARG A 221 -4.05 -2.63 17.75
CA ARG A 221 -3.51 -1.58 16.89
C ARG A 221 -4.42 -0.37 16.82
N LEU A 222 -5.74 -0.58 16.73
CA LEU A 222 -6.73 0.49 16.80
C LEU A 222 -6.50 1.34 18.06
N CYS A 223 -6.29 0.67 19.19
CA CYS A 223 -6.03 1.31 20.49
C CYS A 223 -4.74 2.13 20.51
N ALA A 224 -3.70 1.70 19.80
CA ALA A 224 -2.47 2.46 19.67
C ALA A 224 -2.68 3.82 18.96
N PHE A 225 -3.76 3.99 18.20
CA PHE A 225 -4.11 5.24 17.53
C PHE A 225 -5.05 6.15 18.34
N GLN A 226 -5.58 5.69 19.49
CA GLN A 226 -6.51 6.47 20.30
C GLN A 226 -5.93 7.83 20.75
N ALA A 227 -4.62 7.90 21.01
CA ALA A 227 -3.95 9.14 21.38
C ALA A 227 -3.87 10.14 20.21
N ALA A 228 -3.80 9.65 18.98
CA ALA A 228 -3.77 10.47 17.76
C ALA A 228 -5.19 10.81 17.26
N GLU A 229 -6.17 9.93 17.52
CA GLU A 229 -7.56 10.08 17.11
C GLU A 229 -8.52 9.77 18.27
N PRO A 230 -8.78 10.74 19.18
CA PRO A 230 -9.60 10.54 20.37
C PRO A 230 -11.04 10.12 20.08
N GLN A 231 -11.55 10.44 18.88
CA GLN A 231 -12.90 10.08 18.42
C GLN A 231 -13.09 8.56 18.28
N LEU A 232 -12.01 7.78 18.27
CA LEU A 232 -12.07 6.31 18.31
C LEU A 232 -12.73 5.78 19.59
N GLY A 233 -12.89 6.60 20.64
CA GLY A 233 -13.52 6.21 21.89
C GLY A 233 -12.71 5.16 22.66
N SER A 234 -13.31 4.49 23.64
CA SER A 234 -12.61 3.53 24.49
C SER A 234 -12.20 2.26 23.74
N CYS A 235 -11.01 1.79 24.13
CA CYS A 235 -10.59 0.41 24.10
C CYS A 235 -10.91 -0.25 25.46
#